data_AF-A0A2N8M4X4-F1
#
_entry.id   AF-A0A2N8M4X4-F1
#
_cell.length_a   1.000
_cell.length_b   1.000
_cell.length_c   1.000
_cell.angle_alpha   90.00
_cell.angle_beta   90.00
_cell.angle_gamma   90.00
#
_symmetry.space_group_name_H-M   'P 1'
#
loop_
_entity.id
_entity.type
_entity.pdbx_description
1 polymer ?
#
loop_
_entity_poly.entity_id
_entity_poly.type
_entity_poly.pdbx_seq_one_letter_code
_entity_poly.pdbx_strand_id
1 'polypeptide(L)'
;MADYPPIVFYQEGELAGLEVDFAHQLGDALGRPVQFMEYDFSGLFDALDRGDIDLIMSGISITEERQRDYLFSLPYTYIGQMAVVRLEDAAKLAAPGVLLRGGFRIGFKNGTTGEALVNARSVNGVGFDSNDEAMMALLNGGVDAYVHDAPTVWNLANRREYQGTLLGLYKPLTEEPLAWVLRQDNVQLKKEVDDVLTLWMNNGELMRLKHKWMPVKILAGE
;
A
#
# COMPACT_ATOMS: atom_id res chain seq x y z
N MET A 1 -8.94 -8.58 -5.67
CA MET A 1 -8.01 -9.55 -5.05
C MET A 1 -6.93 -8.88 -4.26
N ALA A 2 -6.84 -9.29 -2.99
CA ALA A 2 -5.84 -8.81 -2.04
C ALA A 2 -4.44 -9.30 -2.45
N ASP A 3 -3.59 -8.36 -2.88
CA ASP A 3 -2.21 -8.59 -3.30
C ASP A 3 -1.31 -7.46 -2.77
N TYR A 4 -1.34 -7.25 -1.45
CA TYR A 4 -0.50 -6.25 -0.79
C TYR A 4 0.16 -6.80 0.49
N PRO A 5 1.05 -7.79 0.38
CA PRO A 5 1.78 -8.30 1.53
C PRO A 5 2.76 -7.24 2.10
N PRO A 6 2.92 -7.16 3.45
CA PRO A 6 2.25 -7.96 4.48
C PRO A 6 0.97 -7.30 5.04
N ILE A 7 0.42 -6.30 4.34
CA ILE A 7 -0.72 -5.50 4.78
C ILE A 7 -2.03 -6.29 4.65
N VAL A 8 -2.37 -6.72 3.44
CA VAL A 8 -3.53 -7.57 3.15
C VAL A 8 -3.26 -8.38 1.88
N PHE A 9 -3.29 -9.70 1.98
CA PHE A 9 -2.94 -10.61 0.89
C PHE A 9 -3.49 -12.00 1.14
N TYR A 10 -3.42 -12.88 0.14
CA TYR A 10 -3.72 -14.30 0.33
C TYR A 10 -2.47 -15.10 0.72
N GLN A 11 -2.57 -15.86 1.81
CA GLN A 11 -1.59 -16.84 2.23
C GLN A 11 -2.25 -18.21 2.31
N GLU A 12 -1.74 -19.18 1.56
CA GLU A 12 -2.25 -20.56 1.57
C GLU A 12 -3.76 -20.67 1.24
N GLY A 13 -4.28 -19.73 0.44
CA GLY A 13 -5.69 -19.68 0.05
C GLY A 13 -6.61 -18.94 1.03
N GLU A 14 -6.06 -18.41 2.12
CA GLU A 14 -6.80 -17.63 3.11
C GLU A 14 -6.39 -16.16 3.11
N LEU A 15 -7.34 -15.27 3.40
CA LEU A 15 -7.06 -13.85 3.55
C LEU A 15 -6.22 -13.64 4.83
N ALA A 16 -5.08 -12.98 4.69
CA ALA A 16 -4.09 -12.80 5.74
C ALA A 16 -3.47 -11.39 5.66
N GLY A 17 -2.75 -11.02 6.72
CA GLY A 17 -2.01 -9.77 6.79
C GLY A 17 -2.34 -8.93 8.02
N LEU A 18 -1.60 -7.83 8.15
CA LEU A 18 -1.74 -6.89 9.25
C LEU A 18 -3.16 -6.35 9.38
N GLU A 19 -3.79 -5.96 8.28
CA GLU A 19 -5.13 -5.37 8.31
C GLU A 19 -6.23 -6.40 8.56
N VAL A 20 -6.00 -7.68 8.24
CA VAL A 20 -6.91 -8.78 8.60
C VAL A 20 -6.89 -9.00 10.11
N ASP A 21 -5.70 -9.04 10.71
CA ASP A 21 -5.55 -9.12 12.17
C ASP A 21 -6.17 -7.90 12.86
N PHE A 22 -5.97 -6.69 12.30
CA PHE A 22 -6.61 -5.48 12.83
C PHE A 22 -8.13 -5.55 12.72
N ALA A 23 -8.68 -6.02 11.61
CA ALA A 23 -10.12 -6.09 11.43
C ALA A 23 -10.76 -7.00 12.50
N HIS A 24 -10.18 -8.18 12.74
CA HIS A 24 -10.63 -9.08 13.80
C HIS A 24 -10.55 -8.43 15.19
N GLN A 25 -9.41 -7.84 15.55
CA GLN A 25 -9.24 -7.19 16.86
C GLN A 25 -10.16 -5.98 17.04
N LEU A 26 -10.42 -5.23 15.97
CA LEU A 26 -11.35 -4.10 15.97
C LEU A 26 -12.79 -4.59 16.17
N GLY A 27 -13.20 -5.64 15.45
CA GLY A 27 -14.51 -6.25 15.61
C GLY A 27 -14.76 -6.72 17.04
N ASP A 28 -13.78 -7.40 17.64
CA ASP A 28 -13.84 -7.84 19.04
C ASP A 28 -13.95 -6.65 20.01
N ALA A 29 -13.17 -5.59 19.80
CA ALA A 29 -13.20 -4.39 20.64
C ALA A 29 -14.54 -3.63 20.54
N LEU A 30 -15.17 -3.63 19.36
CA LEU A 30 -16.47 -2.99 19.11
C LEU A 30 -17.67 -3.91 19.40
N GLY A 31 -17.43 -5.20 19.69
CA GLY A 31 -18.49 -6.19 19.84
C GLY A 31 -19.30 -6.42 18.56
N ARG A 32 -18.66 -6.34 17.39
CA ARG A 32 -19.29 -6.47 16.07
C ARG A 32 -18.67 -7.62 15.26
N PRO A 33 -19.46 -8.45 14.57
CA PRO A 33 -18.93 -9.46 13.67
C PRO A 33 -18.22 -8.80 12.48
N VAL A 34 -17.12 -9.42 12.03
CA VAL A 34 -16.35 -8.96 10.87
C VAL A 34 -16.70 -9.83 9.68
N GLN A 35 -17.03 -9.20 8.57
CA GLN A 35 -17.20 -9.84 7.28
C GLN A 35 -16.27 -9.17 6.26
N PHE A 36 -15.41 -9.96 5.63
CA PHE A 36 -14.55 -9.47 4.56
C PHE A 36 -15.28 -9.53 3.23
N MET A 37 -15.22 -8.43 2.48
CA MET A 37 -15.75 -8.31 1.13
C MET A 37 -14.59 -7.94 0.21
N GLU A 38 -14.50 -8.62 -0.94
CA GLU A 38 -13.39 -8.47 -1.86
C GLU A 38 -13.80 -7.66 -3.09
N TYR A 39 -12.99 -6.65 -3.41
CA TYR A 39 -13.11 -5.84 -4.62
C TYR A 39 -11.73 -5.68 -5.28
N ASP A 40 -11.72 -5.16 -6.51
CA ASP A 40 -10.51 -4.54 -7.06
C ASP A 40 -10.28 -3.18 -6.37
N PHE A 41 -9.07 -2.62 -6.53
CA PHE A 41 -8.71 -1.40 -5.79
C PHE A 41 -9.60 -0.21 -6.15
N SER A 42 -9.99 -0.08 -7.42
CA SER A 42 -10.94 0.91 -7.91
C SER A 42 -12.33 0.75 -7.30
N GLY A 43 -12.83 -0.49 -7.19
CA GLY A 43 -14.17 -0.77 -6.69
C GLY A 43 -14.35 -0.66 -5.18
N LEU A 44 -13.28 -0.53 -4.40
CA LEU A 44 -13.36 -0.34 -2.94
C LEU A 44 -14.14 0.92 -2.57
N PHE A 45 -13.82 2.04 -3.20
CA PHE A 45 -14.45 3.33 -2.93
C PHE A 45 -15.92 3.34 -3.37
N ASP A 46 -16.21 2.78 -4.55
CA ASP A 46 -17.59 2.62 -5.03
C ASP A 46 -18.43 1.72 -4.10
N ALA A 47 -17.86 0.63 -3.58
CA ALA A 47 -18.53 -0.24 -2.63
C ALA A 47 -18.83 0.47 -1.30
N LEU A 48 -17.89 1.29 -0.83
CA LEU A 48 -18.06 2.11 0.36
C LEU A 48 -19.18 3.15 0.15
N ASP A 49 -19.23 3.81 -1.00
CA ASP A 49 -20.26 4.80 -1.33
C ASP A 49 -21.66 4.19 -1.43
N ARG A 50 -21.78 3.00 -2.04
CA ARG A 50 -23.04 2.25 -2.08
C ARG A 50 -23.48 1.70 -0.72
N GLY A 51 -22.58 1.65 0.26
CA GLY A 51 -22.84 1.06 1.57
C GLY A 51 -22.80 -0.47 1.57
N ASP A 52 -22.13 -1.08 0.59
CA ASP A 52 -21.88 -2.53 0.57
C ASP A 52 -20.84 -2.93 1.62
N ILE A 53 -20.00 -1.96 2.05
CA ILE A 53 -19.00 -2.09 3.12
C ILE A 53 -19.01 -0.83 4.01
N ASP A 54 -18.61 -0.99 5.27
CA ASP A 54 -18.56 0.12 6.24
C ASP A 54 -17.17 0.76 6.38
N LEU A 55 -16.12 0.01 6.04
CA LEU A 55 -14.72 0.34 6.31
C LEU A 55 -13.83 -0.28 5.23
N ILE A 56 -12.90 0.50 4.67
CA ILE A 56 -11.83 -0.02 3.80
C ILE A 56 -10.56 -0.19 4.64
N MET A 57 -10.08 -1.42 4.73
CA MET A 57 -8.76 -1.78 5.26
C MET A 57 -7.98 -2.46 4.13
N SER A 58 -7.31 -1.64 3.31
CA SER A 58 -6.56 -2.10 2.14
C SER A 58 -5.30 -1.27 1.88
N GLY A 59 -4.63 -0.84 2.94
CA GLY A 59 -3.38 -0.09 2.87
C GLY A 59 -3.54 1.27 2.20
N ILE A 60 -4.60 2.01 2.54
CA ILE A 60 -4.93 3.26 1.85
C ILE A 60 -4.11 4.42 2.42
N SER A 61 -3.27 5.04 1.58
CA SER A 61 -2.60 6.29 1.91
C SER A 61 -3.60 7.44 2.06
N ILE A 62 -3.44 8.22 3.13
CA ILE A 62 -4.16 9.48 3.32
C ILE A 62 -3.65 10.48 2.28
N THR A 63 -4.56 11.08 1.52
CA THR A 63 -4.25 12.14 0.54
C THR A 63 -5.29 13.25 0.67
N GLU A 64 -4.90 14.49 0.31
CA GLU A 64 -5.83 15.62 0.32
C GLU A 64 -7.03 15.39 -0.62
N GLU A 65 -6.82 14.68 -1.73
CA GLU A 65 -7.88 14.34 -2.67
C GLU A 65 -8.90 13.41 -2.01
N ARG A 66 -8.46 12.27 -1.47
CA ARG A 66 -9.37 11.30 -0.81
C ARG A 66 -10.04 11.89 0.44
N GLN A 67 -9.37 12.79 1.16
CA GLN A 67 -9.94 13.44 2.34
C GLN A 67 -11.10 14.41 2.03
N ARG A 68 -11.29 14.80 0.77
CA ARG A 68 -12.46 15.60 0.37
C ARG A 68 -13.75 14.78 0.41
N ASP A 69 -13.65 13.50 0.07
CA ASP A 69 -14.80 12.63 -0.14
C ASP A 69 -14.96 11.59 0.98
N TYR A 70 -13.90 11.30 1.75
CA TYR A 70 -13.90 10.25 2.76
C TYR A 70 -13.31 10.67 4.11
N LEU A 71 -13.74 9.98 5.17
CA LEU A 71 -13.10 10.04 6.48
C LEU A 71 -11.96 9.03 6.55
N PHE A 72 -10.92 9.39 7.29
CA PHE A 72 -9.81 8.50 7.60
C PHE A 72 -9.71 8.28 9.11
N SER A 73 -9.38 7.07 9.53
CA SER A 73 -8.95 6.78 10.88
C SER A 73 -7.65 7.53 11.22
N LEU A 74 -7.24 7.47 12.49
CA LEU A 74 -5.84 7.72 12.84
C LEU A 74 -4.91 6.82 12.01
N PRO A 75 -3.72 7.30 11.60
CA PRO A 75 -2.80 6.48 10.85
C PRO A 75 -2.23 5.36 11.72
N TYR A 76 -2.24 4.14 11.21
CA TYR A 76 -1.70 2.97 11.93
C TYR A 76 -0.22 2.70 11.57
N THR A 77 0.23 3.18 10.41
CA THR A 77 1.64 3.12 10.01
C THR A 77 1.98 4.18 8.96
N TYR A 78 3.27 4.35 8.70
CA TYR A 78 3.81 5.17 7.63
C TYR A 78 4.61 4.28 6.69
N ILE A 79 4.50 4.55 5.39
CA ILE A 79 5.23 3.89 4.32
C ILE A 79 5.80 4.95 3.37
N GLY A 80 6.38 4.54 2.24
CA GLY A 80 6.69 5.45 1.15
C GLY A 80 6.72 4.71 -0.18
N GLN A 81 6.60 5.44 -1.29
CA GLN A 81 6.82 4.88 -2.62
C GLN A 81 8.30 4.50 -2.78
N MET A 82 8.56 3.35 -3.37
CA MET A 82 9.86 2.91 -3.83
C MET A 82 9.76 2.45 -5.28
N ALA A 83 10.86 1.96 -5.85
CA ALA A 83 10.87 1.41 -7.19
C ALA A 83 11.48 0.01 -7.23
N VAL A 84 10.90 -0.89 -8.02
CA VAL A 84 11.57 -2.11 -8.50
C VAL A 84 12.16 -1.82 -9.89
N VAL A 85 13.38 -2.28 -10.10
CA VAL A 85 14.11 -2.20 -11.38
C VAL A 85 14.68 -3.57 -11.75
N ARG A 86 15.09 -3.73 -13.01
CA ARG A 86 15.98 -4.83 -13.38
C ARG A 86 17.32 -4.65 -12.71
N LEU A 87 17.93 -5.73 -12.23
CA LEU A 87 19.20 -5.71 -11.51
C LEU A 87 20.33 -5.09 -12.35
N GLU A 88 20.35 -5.38 -13.65
CA GLU A 88 21.32 -4.82 -14.60
C GLU A 88 21.20 -3.29 -14.79
N ASP A 89 20.02 -2.71 -14.57
CA ASP A 89 19.77 -1.27 -14.69
C ASP A 89 19.92 -0.51 -13.37
N ALA A 90 20.12 -1.22 -12.25
CA ALA A 90 20.11 -0.64 -10.91
C ALA A 90 21.14 0.48 -10.75
N ALA A 91 22.37 0.30 -11.25
CA ALA A 91 23.43 1.31 -11.14
C ALA A 91 23.05 2.63 -11.84
N LYS A 92 22.31 2.53 -12.96
CA LYS A 92 21.84 3.68 -13.74
C LYS A 92 20.65 4.38 -13.06
N LEU A 93 19.70 3.61 -12.53
CA LEU A 93 18.44 4.13 -12.01
C LEU A 93 18.50 4.55 -10.53
N ALA A 94 19.43 4.02 -9.75
CA ALA A 94 19.59 4.36 -8.33
C ALA A 94 20.21 5.74 -8.08
N ALA A 95 20.74 6.41 -9.12
CA ALA A 95 21.31 7.74 -8.99
C ALA A 95 20.24 8.77 -8.54
N PRO A 96 20.57 9.69 -7.60
CA PRO A 96 19.59 10.62 -7.05
C PRO A 96 18.86 11.43 -8.11
N GLY A 97 17.52 11.38 -8.09
CA GLY A 97 16.66 12.13 -9.00
C GLY A 97 16.62 11.62 -10.44
N VAL A 98 17.42 10.60 -10.79
CA VAL A 98 17.51 10.06 -12.16
C VAL A 98 16.27 9.28 -12.55
N LEU A 99 15.73 8.46 -11.64
CA LEU A 99 14.57 7.61 -11.89
C LEU A 99 13.39 8.39 -12.51
N LEU A 100 12.96 9.49 -11.88
CA LEU A 100 11.76 10.22 -12.30
C LEU A 100 12.02 11.31 -13.34
N ARG A 101 13.27 11.79 -13.48
CA ARG A 101 13.61 12.91 -14.40
C ARG A 101 14.45 12.50 -15.61
N GLY A 102 14.92 11.25 -15.67
CA GLY A 102 15.84 10.77 -16.70
C GLY A 102 15.18 10.32 -18.00
N GLY A 103 13.87 10.56 -18.19
CA GLY A 103 13.14 10.15 -19.38
C GLY A 103 12.86 8.64 -19.48
N PHE A 104 12.97 7.92 -18.37
CA PHE A 104 12.67 6.49 -18.28
C PHE A 104 11.17 6.22 -18.34
N ARG A 105 10.78 5.05 -18.87
CA ARG A 105 9.40 4.57 -18.79
C ARG A 105 9.16 4.02 -17.39
N ILE A 106 8.26 4.65 -16.66
CA ILE A 106 8.00 4.31 -15.25
C ILE A 106 6.61 3.72 -15.14
N GLY A 107 6.55 2.43 -14.81
CA GLY A 107 5.32 1.74 -14.50
C GLY A 107 4.75 2.16 -13.14
N PHE A 108 3.43 2.16 -13.02
CA PHE A 108 2.72 2.31 -11.75
C PHE A 108 1.41 1.51 -11.81
N LYS A 109 0.81 1.24 -10.64
CA LYS A 109 -0.54 0.68 -10.57
C LYS A 109 -1.59 1.79 -10.63
N ASN A 110 -2.62 1.60 -11.44
CA ASN A 110 -3.71 2.56 -11.59
C ASN A 110 -4.46 2.78 -10.26
N GLY A 111 -4.84 4.02 -9.98
CA GLY A 111 -5.57 4.46 -8.79
C GLY A 111 -4.73 4.64 -7.53
N THR A 112 -3.40 4.51 -7.61
CA THR A 112 -2.51 4.53 -6.44
C THR A 112 -1.77 5.86 -6.25
N THR A 113 -1.18 6.08 -5.07
CA THR A 113 -0.27 7.22 -4.85
C THR A 113 1.02 7.12 -5.67
N GLY A 114 1.42 5.91 -6.07
CA GLY A 114 2.50 5.68 -7.04
C GLY A 114 2.19 6.28 -8.41
N GLU A 115 0.94 6.14 -8.89
CA GLU A 115 0.47 6.81 -10.11
C GLU A 115 0.59 8.32 -9.98
N ALA A 116 0.04 8.91 -8.90
CA ALA A 116 0.08 10.34 -8.67
C ALA A 116 1.53 10.88 -8.63
N LEU A 117 2.43 10.14 -7.96
CA LEU A 117 3.85 10.48 -7.91
C LEU A 117 4.49 10.48 -9.30
N VAL A 118 4.25 9.44 -10.10
CA VAL A 118 4.84 9.31 -11.43
C VAL A 118 4.28 10.37 -12.37
N ASN A 119 2.96 10.55 -12.42
CA ASN A 119 2.30 11.55 -13.27
C ASN A 119 2.74 12.99 -12.93
N ALA A 120 3.03 13.28 -11.66
CA ALA A 120 3.51 14.60 -11.24
C ALA A 120 4.99 14.86 -11.60
N ARG A 121 5.81 13.81 -11.80
CA ARG A 121 7.28 13.95 -11.83
C ARG A 121 7.96 13.36 -13.06
N SER A 122 7.25 12.57 -13.86
CA SER A 122 7.72 11.94 -15.10
C SER A 122 6.71 12.19 -16.22
N VAL A 123 7.21 12.21 -17.46
CA VAL A 123 6.38 12.35 -18.68
C VAL A 123 6.13 11.01 -19.37
N ASN A 124 6.77 9.93 -18.91
CA ASN A 124 6.77 8.60 -19.54
C ASN A 124 6.15 7.54 -18.60
N GLY A 125 5.04 7.90 -17.95
CA GLY A 125 4.29 6.99 -17.07
C GLY A 125 3.57 5.89 -17.87
N VAL A 126 3.49 4.68 -17.31
CA VAL A 126 2.75 3.54 -17.87
C VAL A 126 1.90 2.91 -16.78
N GLY A 127 0.58 2.91 -16.96
CA GLY A 127 -0.36 2.33 -16.01
C GLY A 127 -0.55 0.82 -16.20
N PHE A 128 -0.74 0.12 -15.09
CA PHE A 128 -1.05 -1.31 -15.04
C PHE A 128 -2.19 -1.57 -14.06
N ASP A 129 -3.00 -2.60 -14.33
CA ASP A 129 -4.12 -2.97 -13.47
C ASP A 129 -3.68 -3.95 -12.38
N SER A 130 -2.59 -4.70 -12.60
CA SER A 130 -2.01 -5.64 -11.63
C SER A 130 -0.48 -5.56 -11.51
N ASN A 131 0.03 -6.00 -10.36
CA ASN A 131 1.47 -6.10 -10.13
C ASN A 131 2.12 -7.10 -11.09
N ASP A 132 1.46 -8.22 -11.39
CA ASP A 132 2.01 -9.25 -12.28
C ASP A 132 2.18 -8.74 -13.72
N GLU A 133 1.21 -7.98 -14.23
CA GLU A 133 1.35 -7.28 -15.52
C GLU A 133 2.53 -6.31 -15.54
N ALA A 134 2.67 -5.50 -14.48
CA ALA A 134 3.78 -4.58 -14.34
C ALA A 134 5.13 -5.32 -14.29
N MET A 135 5.20 -6.47 -13.60
CA MET A 135 6.43 -7.26 -13.54
C MET A 135 6.81 -7.89 -14.86
N MET A 136 5.83 -8.43 -15.60
CA MET A 136 6.06 -8.92 -16.96
C MET A 136 6.58 -7.81 -17.87
N ALA A 137 5.99 -6.61 -17.81
CA ALA A 137 6.45 -5.47 -18.58
C ALA A 137 7.86 -5.04 -18.17
N LEU A 138 8.19 -5.03 -16.87
CA LEU A 138 9.53 -4.68 -16.40
C LEU A 138 10.57 -5.70 -16.87
N LEU A 139 10.31 -7.00 -16.76
CA LEU A 139 11.22 -8.06 -17.18
C LEU A 139 11.47 -8.04 -18.68
N ASN A 140 10.45 -7.76 -19.48
CA ASN A 140 10.54 -7.70 -20.94
C ASN A 140 11.06 -6.35 -21.47
N GLY A 141 11.41 -5.40 -20.59
CA GLY A 141 11.88 -4.09 -21.00
C GLY A 141 10.78 -3.20 -21.60
N GLY A 142 9.51 -3.43 -21.28
CA GLY A 142 8.38 -2.55 -21.60
C GLY A 142 8.35 -1.28 -20.73
N VAL A 143 8.83 -1.38 -19.49
CA VAL A 143 9.14 -0.25 -18.59
C VAL A 143 10.54 -0.40 -18.02
N ASP A 144 11.15 0.67 -17.55
CA ASP A 144 12.51 0.67 -16.98
C ASP A 144 12.51 0.54 -15.45
N ALA A 145 11.42 0.97 -14.82
CA ALA A 145 11.16 0.78 -13.40
C ALA A 145 9.66 0.66 -13.14
N TYR A 146 9.30 0.10 -12.00
CA TYR A 146 7.94 0.06 -11.49
C TYR A 146 7.90 0.71 -10.11
N VAL A 147 7.08 1.75 -9.94
CA VAL A 147 6.91 2.48 -8.68
C VAL A 147 5.68 1.97 -7.95
N HIS A 148 5.87 1.62 -6.68
CA HIS A 148 4.80 1.21 -5.77
C HIS A 148 5.26 1.41 -4.32
N ASP A 149 4.33 1.30 -3.38
CA ASP A 149 4.58 1.26 -1.95
C ASP A 149 5.73 0.29 -1.56
N ALA A 150 6.55 0.70 -0.60
CA ALA A 150 7.73 -0.03 -0.14
C ALA A 150 7.47 -1.52 0.18
N PRO A 151 6.38 -1.92 0.89
CA PRO A 151 6.15 -3.34 1.18
C PRO A 151 5.92 -4.18 -0.08
N THR A 152 5.21 -3.63 -1.07
CA THR A 152 5.00 -4.28 -2.38
C THR A 152 6.32 -4.40 -3.13
N VAL A 153 7.11 -3.33 -3.20
CA VAL A 153 8.43 -3.33 -3.85
C VAL A 153 9.33 -4.40 -3.26
N TRP A 154 9.35 -4.54 -1.94
CA TRP A 154 10.14 -5.59 -1.29
C TRP A 154 9.61 -6.98 -1.56
N ASN A 155 8.29 -7.19 -1.50
CA ASN A 155 7.71 -8.49 -1.81
C ASN A 155 8.10 -8.91 -3.23
N LEU A 156 7.85 -8.04 -4.22
CA LEU A 156 8.15 -8.28 -5.62
C LEU A 156 9.64 -8.56 -5.83
N ALA A 157 10.54 -7.73 -5.31
CA ALA A 157 11.98 -7.93 -5.47
C ALA A 157 12.53 -9.21 -4.80
N ASN A 158 11.80 -9.80 -3.83
CA ASN A 158 12.21 -11.00 -3.10
C ASN A 158 11.43 -12.26 -3.50
N ARG A 159 10.50 -12.19 -4.47
CA ARG A 159 9.84 -13.40 -4.99
C ARG A 159 10.89 -14.32 -5.59
N ARG A 160 10.76 -15.63 -5.35
CA ARG A 160 11.73 -16.65 -5.78
C ARG A 160 11.95 -16.64 -7.30
N GLU A 161 10.90 -16.43 -8.08
CA GLU A 161 10.97 -16.34 -9.54
C GLU A 161 11.76 -15.12 -10.06
N TYR A 162 11.92 -14.07 -9.25
CA TYR A 162 12.63 -12.84 -9.60
C TYR A 162 14.01 -12.73 -8.95
N GLN A 163 14.42 -13.75 -8.19
CA GLN A 163 15.69 -13.75 -7.49
C GLN A 163 16.86 -13.59 -8.47
N GLY A 164 17.67 -12.55 -8.27
CA GLY A 164 18.82 -12.23 -9.12
C GLY A 164 18.49 -11.55 -10.45
N THR A 165 17.22 -11.22 -10.72
CA THR A 165 16.80 -10.47 -11.92
C THR A 165 16.26 -9.09 -11.59
N LEU A 166 15.56 -8.94 -10.46
CA LEU A 166 14.98 -7.68 -10.02
C LEU A 166 15.62 -7.18 -8.73
N LEU A 167 15.58 -5.86 -8.54
CA LEU A 167 16.07 -5.18 -7.34
C LEU A 167 15.10 -4.07 -6.92
N GLY A 168 14.74 -4.04 -5.64
CA GLY A 168 14.08 -2.88 -5.03
C GLY A 168 15.09 -1.79 -4.70
N LEU A 169 14.79 -0.54 -5.05
CA LEU A 169 15.55 0.64 -4.66
C LEU A 169 15.10 1.10 -3.28
N TYR A 170 15.94 0.87 -2.26
CA TYR A 170 15.61 1.03 -0.83
C TYR A 170 15.56 2.48 -0.33
N LYS A 171 15.47 3.48 -1.21
CA LYS A 171 15.28 4.88 -0.83
C LYS A 171 13.83 5.28 -1.08
N PRO A 172 13.02 5.55 -0.04
CA PRO A 172 11.68 6.07 -0.21
C PRO A 172 11.67 7.38 -1.02
N LEU A 173 10.70 7.50 -1.90
CA LEU A 173 10.44 8.69 -2.73
C LEU A 173 9.41 9.62 -2.08
N THR A 174 8.64 9.10 -1.13
CA THR A 174 7.59 9.78 -0.35
C THR A 174 7.57 9.24 1.08
N GLU A 175 6.82 9.92 1.94
CA GLU A 175 6.36 9.42 3.24
C GLU A 175 4.84 9.53 3.26
N GLU A 176 4.15 8.42 3.50
CA GLU A 176 2.70 8.28 3.34
C GLU A 176 2.10 7.59 4.55
N PRO A 177 1.20 8.26 5.31
CA PRO A 177 0.44 7.62 6.36
C PRO A 177 -0.63 6.71 5.78
N LEU A 178 -0.70 5.46 6.26
CA LEU A 178 -1.79 4.54 5.98
C LEU A 178 -2.85 4.59 7.08
N ALA A 179 -4.11 4.65 6.67
CA ALA A 179 -5.27 4.68 7.55
C ALA A 179 -6.45 3.93 6.92
N TRP A 180 -7.45 3.60 7.73
CA TRP A 180 -8.67 2.98 7.26
C TRP A 180 -9.68 4.04 6.81
N VAL A 181 -10.42 3.73 5.76
CA VAL A 181 -11.31 4.69 5.09
C VAL A 181 -12.75 4.41 5.46
N LEU A 182 -13.49 5.47 5.79
CA LEU A 182 -14.91 5.43 6.10
C LEU A 182 -15.65 6.45 5.24
N ARG A 183 -16.95 6.20 5.03
CA ARG A 183 -17.83 7.19 4.38
C ARG A 183 -17.84 8.51 5.14
N GLN A 184 -18.02 9.61 4.41
CA GLN A 184 -18.01 10.96 4.97
C GLN A 184 -19.04 11.21 6.08
N ASP A 185 -20.17 10.50 6.03
CA ASP A 185 -21.28 10.64 6.97
C ASP A 185 -21.15 9.72 8.20
N ASN A 186 -20.24 8.74 8.19
CA ASN A 186 -20.09 7.77 9.28
C ASN A 186 -19.13 8.25 10.39
N VAL A 187 -19.40 9.44 10.92
CA VAL A 187 -18.57 10.09 11.95
C VAL A 187 -18.53 9.28 13.25
N GLN A 188 -19.62 8.58 13.58
CA GLN A 188 -19.69 7.74 14.78
C GLN A 188 -18.74 6.55 14.68
N LEU A 189 -18.76 5.79 13.59
CA LEU A 189 -17.82 4.67 13.41
C LEU A 189 -16.38 5.15 13.35
N LYS A 190 -16.12 6.31 12.71
CA LYS A 190 -14.78 6.91 12.70
C LYS A 190 -14.29 7.16 14.12
N LYS A 191 -15.12 7.73 14.99
CA LYS A 191 -14.77 7.97 16.39
C LYS A 191 -14.47 6.66 17.13
N GLU A 192 -15.32 5.65 16.98
CA GLU A 192 -15.13 4.32 17.59
C GLU A 192 -13.81 3.68 17.15
N VAL A 193 -13.50 3.76 15.86
CA VAL A 193 -12.24 3.29 15.27
C VAL A 193 -11.04 4.05 15.86
N ASP A 194 -11.10 5.38 15.93
CA ASP A 194 -10.03 6.21 16.47
C ASP A 194 -9.78 5.95 17.97
N ASP A 195 -10.85 5.73 18.74
CA ASP A 195 -10.76 5.41 20.17
C ASP A 195 -10.03 4.06 20.37
N VAL A 196 -10.36 3.04 19.55
CA VAL A 196 -9.69 1.73 19.58
C VAL A 196 -8.22 1.83 19.15
N LEU A 197 -7.93 2.56 18.07
CA LEU A 197 -6.55 2.79 17.63
C LEU A 197 -5.73 3.52 18.70
N THR A 198 -6.31 4.53 19.35
CA THR A 198 -5.67 5.25 20.46
C THR A 198 -5.38 4.32 21.63
N LEU A 199 -6.32 3.44 21.99
CA LEU A 199 -6.10 2.43 23.02
C LEU A 199 -4.95 1.49 22.65
N TRP A 200 -4.91 1.00 21.41
CA TRP A 200 -3.85 0.12 20.92
C TRP A 200 -2.47 0.79 20.86
N MET A 201 -2.42 2.09 20.55
CA MET A 201 -1.20 2.89 20.62
C MET A 201 -0.69 2.97 22.07
N ASN A 202 -1.59 3.23 23.02
CA ASN A 202 -1.24 3.46 24.42
C ASN A 202 -0.86 2.18 25.18
N ASN A 203 -1.46 1.04 24.84
CA ASN A 203 -1.19 -0.24 25.53
C ASN A 203 -0.15 -1.12 24.81
N GLY A 204 0.37 -0.68 23.65
CA GLY A 204 1.38 -1.39 22.87
C GLY A 204 0.85 -2.46 21.91
N GLU A 205 -0.47 -2.68 21.85
CA GLU A 205 -1.09 -3.66 20.96
C GLU A 205 -0.84 -3.34 19.49
N LEU A 206 -0.89 -2.05 19.12
CA LEU A 206 -0.59 -1.61 17.75
C LEU A 206 0.82 -2.06 17.34
N MET A 207 1.79 -1.87 18.23
CA MET A 207 3.18 -2.26 17.99
C MET A 207 3.35 -3.77 17.96
N ARG A 208 2.61 -4.53 18.78
CA ARG A 208 2.64 -5.99 18.79
C ARG A 208 2.14 -6.56 17.45
N LEU A 209 0.99 -6.09 16.98
CA LEU A 209 0.39 -6.50 15.71
C LEU A 209 1.28 -6.14 14.53
N LYS A 210 1.84 -4.92 14.52
CA LYS A 210 2.80 -4.50 13.48
C LYS A 210 4.04 -5.38 13.44
N HIS A 211 4.66 -5.69 14.58
CA HIS A 211 5.88 -6.52 14.60
C HIS A 211 5.66 -7.96 14.14
N LYS A 212 4.44 -8.51 14.30
CA LYS A 212 4.10 -9.85 13.76
C LYS A 212 4.30 -9.91 12.25
N TRP A 213 3.95 -8.83 11.54
CA TRP A 213 3.94 -8.77 10.07
C TRP A 213 5.13 -8.00 9.48
N MET A 214 5.68 -7.04 10.23
CA MET A 214 6.77 -6.16 9.82
C MET A 214 7.84 -6.10 10.93
N PRO A 215 8.65 -7.16 11.10
CA PRO A 215 9.67 -7.21 12.16
C PRO A 215 10.84 -6.24 11.94
N VAL A 216 11.00 -5.69 10.73
CA VAL A 216 12.07 -4.76 10.38
C VAL A 216 11.55 -3.32 10.40
N LYS A 217 12.15 -2.46 11.24
CA LYS A 217 11.89 -1.01 11.20
C LYS A 217 12.59 -0.40 9.99
N ILE A 218 11.82 0.14 9.04
CA ILE A 218 12.39 1.11 8.08
C ILE A 218 12.60 2.39 8.85
N LEU A 219 13.85 2.69 9.18
CA LEU A 219 14.21 4.06 9.52
C LEU A 219 14.22 4.82 8.20
N ALA A 220 13.19 5.64 7.96
CA ALA A 220 13.34 6.72 6.99
C ALA A 220 14.51 7.57 7.49
N GLY A 221 15.59 7.65 6.70
CA GLY A 221 16.84 8.27 7.14
C GLY A 221 16.62 9.72 7.58
N GLU A 222 17.20 10.06 8.74
CA GLU A 222 17.53 11.45 9.10
C GLU A 222 18.47 12.08 8.05
#